data_AF-A0A954G7E9-F1
#
_entry.id   AF-A0A954G7E9-F1
#
_cell.length_a   1.000
_cell.length_b   1.000
_cell.length_c   1.000
_cell.angle_alpha   90.00
_cell.angle_beta   90.00
_cell.angle_gamma   90.00
#
_symmetry.space_group_name_H-M   'P 1'
#
loop_
_entity.id
_entity.type
_entity.pdbx_description
1 polymer ?
#
loop_
_entity_poly.entity_id
_entity_poly.type
_entity_poly.pdbx_seq_one_letter_code
_entity_poly.pdbx_strand_id
1 'polypeptide(L)'
;MSYEGTPLAEGVISFYSSELGVGASADLTGQGEYEITEPIKTGTYAVTILPPPEAPPQDAIPVSTKKEYKNIPQKYRDPQKSELTFSISEGENTFDVNMTK
;
A
#
# COMPACT_ATOMS: atom_id res chain seq x y z
N MET A 1 -10.43 1.25 -0.93
CA MET A 1 -9.41 2.04 -0.19
C MET A 1 -9.68 3.52 -0.33
N SER A 2 -9.77 4.23 0.79
CA SER A 2 -10.06 5.67 0.84
C SER A 2 -9.14 6.42 1.81
N TYR A 3 -8.85 7.69 1.52
CA TYR A 3 -8.16 8.63 2.38
C TYR A 3 -9.05 9.84 2.67
N GLU A 4 -9.37 10.08 3.95
CA GLU A 4 -10.29 11.14 4.39
C GLU A 4 -11.63 11.16 3.60
N GLY A 5 -12.16 9.99 3.27
CA GLY A 5 -13.39 9.83 2.48
C GLY A 5 -13.22 10.01 0.98
N THR A 6 -12.00 10.29 0.49
CA THR A 6 -11.67 10.33 -0.94
C THR A 6 -11.10 8.99 -1.39
N PRO A 7 -11.66 8.32 -2.40
CA PRO A 7 -11.08 7.09 -2.93
C PRO A 7 -9.67 7.33 -3.45
N LEU A 8 -8.74 6.43 -3.11
CA LEU A 8 -7.35 6.58 -3.50
C LEU A 8 -7.15 6.09 -4.94
N ALA A 9 -7.12 7.00 -5.91
CA ALA A 9 -7.03 6.62 -7.32
C ALA A 9 -5.66 6.08 -7.74
N GLU A 10 -4.61 6.35 -6.96
CA GLU A 10 -3.24 5.98 -7.31
C GLU A 10 -2.40 5.64 -6.06
N GLY A 11 -1.54 4.64 -6.19
CA GLY A 11 -0.67 4.14 -5.13
C GLY A 11 -0.45 2.64 -5.23
N VAL A 12 0.47 2.14 -4.42
CA VAL A 12 0.86 0.74 -4.35
C VAL A 12 0.60 0.27 -2.93
N ILE A 13 -0.24 -0.73 -2.77
CA ILE A 13 -0.43 -1.40 -1.49
C ILE A 13 0.63 -2.50 -1.37
N SER A 14 1.32 -2.56 -0.24
CA SER A 14 2.32 -3.58 0.06
C SER A 14 2.01 -4.27 1.37
N PHE A 15 1.92 -5.58 1.30
CA PHE A 15 1.68 -6.52 2.37
C PHE A 15 3.01 -7.16 2.75
N TYR A 16 3.41 -7.06 4.00
CA TYR A 16 4.66 -7.63 4.49
C TYR A 16 4.40 -8.43 5.76
N SER A 17 4.77 -9.71 5.75
CA SER A 17 4.75 -10.55 6.95
C SER A 17 6.17 -10.70 7.48
N SER A 18 6.46 -10.04 8.61
CA SER A 18 7.73 -10.22 9.32
C SER A 18 7.87 -11.62 9.91
N GLU A 19 6.75 -12.29 10.21
CA GLU A 19 6.75 -13.65 10.75
C GLU A 19 7.13 -14.69 9.70
N LEU A 20 6.59 -14.56 8.49
CA LEU A 20 6.83 -15.51 7.40
C LEU A 20 8.03 -15.10 6.52
N GLY A 21 8.50 -13.86 6.62
CA GLY A 21 9.56 -13.31 5.77
C GLY A 21 9.13 -13.17 4.30
N VAL A 22 7.83 -13.06 4.04
CA VAL A 22 7.27 -12.92 2.68
C VAL A 22 6.44 -11.65 2.59
N GLY A 23 6.31 -11.11 1.39
CA GLY A 23 5.46 -9.97 1.12
C GLY A 23 4.88 -10.02 -0.29
N ALA A 24 3.85 -9.21 -0.51
CA ALA A 24 3.21 -9.01 -1.80
C ALA A 24 2.90 -7.53 -1.97
N SER A 25 2.75 -7.09 -3.22
CA SER A 25 2.35 -5.73 -3.52
C SER A 25 1.40 -5.72 -4.70
N ALA A 26 0.44 -4.81 -4.68
CA ALA A 26 -0.48 -4.58 -5.78
C ALA A 26 -0.62 -3.09 -6.03
N ASP A 27 -0.82 -2.73 -7.29
CA ASP A 27 -1.19 -1.38 -7.67
C ASP A 27 -2.67 -1.14 -7.37
N LEU A 28 -2.98 0.07 -6.91
CA LEU A 28 -4.35 0.51 -6.76
C LEU A 28 -4.93 0.89 -8.12
N THR A 29 -6.19 0.53 -8.31
CA THR A 29 -6.98 1.00 -9.43
C THR A 29 -7.47 2.44 -9.14
N GLY A 30 -7.87 3.16 -10.19
CA GLY A 30 -8.42 4.52 -10.11
C GLY A 30 -9.64 4.68 -9.19
N GLN A 31 -10.20 3.59 -8.69
CA GLN A 31 -11.34 3.56 -7.77
C GLN A 31 -10.93 3.25 -6.31
N GLY A 32 -9.63 3.08 -6.05
CA GLY A 32 -9.10 2.66 -4.75
C GLY A 32 -9.29 1.18 -4.47
N GLU A 33 -9.47 0.36 -5.49
CA GLU A 33 -9.48 -1.10 -5.36
C GLU A 33 -8.07 -1.63 -5.62
N TYR A 34 -7.76 -2.82 -5.13
CA TYR A 34 -6.50 -3.50 -5.41
C TYR A 34 -6.78 -4.98 -5.54
N GLU A 35 -5.97 -5.67 -6.34
CA GLU A 35 -6.08 -7.11 -6.54
C GLU A 35 -4.69 -7.72 -6.49
N ILE A 36 -4.48 -8.66 -5.58
CA ILE A 36 -3.26 -9.47 -5.53
C ILE A 36 -3.59 -10.80 -6.19
N THR A 37 -3.13 -10.97 -7.42
CA THR A 37 -3.26 -12.23 -8.17
C THR A 37 -2.18 -13.23 -7.80
N GLU A 38 -1.11 -12.77 -7.14
CA GLU A 38 -0.04 -13.64 -6.67
C GLU A 38 -0.47 -14.46 -5.45
N PRO A 39 -0.19 -15.78 -5.43
CA PRO A 39 -0.53 -16.62 -4.29
C PRO A 39 0.33 -16.23 -3.08
N ILE A 40 -0.33 -15.67 -2.07
CA ILE A 40 0.28 -15.35 -0.77
C ILE A 40 -0.06 -16.43 0.25
N LYS A 41 0.86 -16.68 1.18
CA LYS A 41 0.59 -17.58 2.30
C LYS A 41 -0.46 -16.99 3.21
N THR A 42 -1.27 -17.84 3.83
CA THR A 42 -2.18 -17.42 4.89
C THR A 42 -1.40 -17.07 6.14
N GLY A 43 -1.82 -16.02 6.83
CA GLY A 43 -1.10 -15.46 7.96
C GLY A 43 -1.39 -13.97 8.17
N THR A 44 -0.69 -13.37 9.13
CA THR A 44 -0.81 -11.94 9.43
C THR A 44 0.21 -11.16 8.63
N TYR A 45 -0.27 -10.12 7.95
CA TYR A 45 0.54 -9.23 7.12
C TYR A 45 0.34 -7.79 7.57
N ALA A 46 1.44 -7.08 7.77
CA ALA A 46 1.44 -5.64 7.95
C ALA A 46 1.23 -4.98 6.58
N VAL A 47 0.29 -4.05 6.50
CA VAL A 47 -0.11 -3.40 5.27
C VAL A 47 0.40 -1.99 5.26
N THR A 48 1.01 -1.63 4.13
CA THR A 48 1.52 -0.30 3.88
C THR A 48 1.03 0.20 2.55
N ILE A 49 0.86 1.51 2.47
CA ILE A 49 0.46 2.19 1.27
C ILE A 49 1.63 3.07 0.87
N LEU A 50 2.22 2.73 -0.27
CA LEU A 50 3.29 3.48 -0.88
C LEU A 50 2.70 4.34 -2.00
N PRO A 51 3.20 5.58 -2.17
CA PRO A 51 2.82 6.36 -3.33
C PRO A 51 3.36 5.73 -4.63
N PRO A 52 2.68 5.95 -5.76
CA PRO A 52 3.12 5.39 -7.03
C PRO A 52 4.48 5.99 -7.42
N PRO A 53 5.37 5.21 -8.06
CA PRO A 53 6.62 5.74 -8.59
C PRO A 53 6.31 6.73 -9.71
N GLU A 54 6.75 7.98 -9.55
CA GLU A 54 6.72 8.93 -10.66
C GLU A 54 7.72 8.50 -11.72
N ALA A 55 7.32 8.52 -12.98
CA ALA A 55 8.27 8.39 -14.07
C ALA A 55 9.37 9.45 -13.89
N PRO A 56 10.66 9.07 -13.87
CA PRO A 56 11.71 10.06 -13.75
C PRO A 56 11.59 11.07 -14.89
N PRO A 57 11.70 12.38 -14.64
CA PRO A 57 11.81 13.34 -15.71
C PRO A 57 13.01 12.94 -16.57
N GLN A 58 12.81 12.85 -17.88
CA GLN A 58 13.78 12.32 -18.84
C GLN A 58 15.15 13.06 -18.84
N ASP A 59 15.27 14.18 -18.13
CA ASP A 59 16.46 15.04 -18.05
C ASP A 59 16.88 15.47 -16.64
N ALA A 60 16.36 14.87 -15.56
CA ALA A 60 16.69 15.31 -14.20
C ALA A 60 17.43 14.25 -13.38
N ILE A 61 18.61 14.65 -12.88
CA ILE A 61 19.37 14.01 -11.78
C ILE A 61 18.37 13.56 -10.70
N PRO A 62 18.42 12.32 -10.17
CA PRO A 62 17.45 11.84 -9.18
C PRO A 62 17.61 12.62 -7.88
N VAL A 63 16.98 13.79 -7.80
CA VAL A 63 16.78 14.50 -6.56
C VAL A 63 15.73 13.69 -5.81
N SER A 64 16.15 12.97 -4.77
CA SER A 64 15.26 12.38 -3.76
C SER A 64 14.55 13.50 -2.97
N THR A 65 13.79 14.35 -3.65
CA THR A 65 12.77 15.14 -2.99
C THR A 65 11.72 14.12 -2.56
N LYS A 66 11.68 13.80 -1.27
CA LYS A 66 10.58 13.02 -0.67
C LYS A 66 9.29 13.75 -0.99
N LYS A 67 8.66 13.43 -2.11
CA LYS A 67 7.42 14.07 -2.53
C LYS A 67 6.40 13.75 -1.45
N GLU A 68 5.89 14.81 -0.82
CA GLU A 68 4.86 14.68 0.20
C GLU A 68 3.53 14.37 -0.49
N TYR A 69 3.27 13.08 -0.68
CA TYR A 69 1.92 12.62 -1.00
C TYR A 69 1.03 12.87 0.22
N LYS A 70 0.31 14.00 0.20
CA LYS A 70 -0.63 14.42 1.26
C LYS A 70 -1.77 13.42 1.47
N ASN A 71 -2.11 12.67 0.42
CA ASN A 71 -3.07 11.59 0.39
C ASN A 71 -2.53 10.27 0.95
N ILE A 72 -1.21 10.14 1.16
CA ILE A 72 -0.57 8.95 1.74
C ILE A 72 0.39 9.38 2.85
N PRO A 73 -0.12 9.58 4.08
CA PRO A 73 0.69 9.93 5.24
C PRO A 73 1.84 8.96 5.46
N GLN A 74 2.99 9.47 5.93
CA GLN A 74 4.18 8.64 6.18
C GLN A 74 3.94 7.52 7.19
N LYS A 75 2.98 7.68 8.13
CA LYS A 75 2.61 6.62 9.08
C LYS A 75 2.17 5.35 8.36
N TYR A 76 1.43 5.47 7.26
CA TYR A 76 0.96 4.32 6.48
C TYR A 76 2.00 3.75 5.50
N ARG A 77 3.14 4.43 5.31
CA ARG A 77 4.24 3.96 4.45
C ARG A 77 5.18 2.99 5.17
N ASP A 78 5.05 2.88 6.49
CA ASP A 78 5.93 2.09 7.33
C ASP A 78 5.10 1.00 8.01
N PRO A 79 5.41 -0.29 7.80
CA PRO A 79 4.59 -1.38 8.34
C PRO A 79 4.59 -1.41 9.86
N GLN A 80 5.59 -0.80 10.51
CA GLN A 80 5.64 -0.69 11.96
C GLN A 80 4.82 0.49 12.49
N LYS A 81 4.54 1.50 11.66
CA LYS A 81 3.78 2.70 12.05
C LYS A 81 2.37 2.75 11.48
N SER A 82 2.08 1.95 10.45
CA SER A 82 0.78 2.00 9.79
C SER A 82 -0.32 1.49 10.72
N GLU A 83 0.05 0.65 11.70
CA GLU A 83 -0.88 -0.10 12.57
C GLU A 83 -1.94 -0.87 11.77
N LEU A 84 -1.76 -1.00 10.45
CA LEU A 84 -2.62 -1.73 9.54
C LEU A 84 -2.10 -3.16 9.45
N THR A 85 -2.84 -4.09 10.01
CA THR A 85 -2.57 -5.53 9.90
C THR A 85 -3.79 -6.24 9.37
N PHE A 86 -3.59 -7.07 8.34
CA PHE A 86 -4.62 -7.93 7.78
C PHE A 86 -4.25 -9.40 7.95
N SER A 87 -5.23 -10.19 8.34
CA SER A 87 -5.10 -11.65 8.47
C SER A 87 -5.65 -12.31 7.22
N ILE A 88 -4.76 -12.79 6.38
CA ILE A 88 -5.08 -13.50 5.14
C ILE A 88 -5.44 -14.94 5.49
N SER A 89 -6.64 -15.36 5.10
CA SER A 89 -7.16 -16.72 5.24
C SER A 89 -7.21 -17.44 3.90
N GLU A 90 -7.43 -18.75 3.90
CA GLU A 90 -7.54 -19.49 2.62
C GLU A 90 -8.83 -19.07 1.90
N GLY A 91 -8.70 -18.72 0.61
CA GLY A 91 -9.81 -18.28 -0.23
C GLY A 91 -9.82 -16.77 -0.50
N GLU A 92 -11.01 -16.23 -0.78
CA GLU A 92 -11.20 -14.81 -1.08
C GLU A 92 -11.15 -14.00 0.23
N ASN A 93 -10.32 -12.96 0.24
CA ASN A 93 -10.21 -12.06 1.38
C ASN A 93 -10.46 -10.63 0.91
N THR A 94 -11.39 -9.94 1.55
CA THR A 94 -11.73 -8.55 1.26
C THR A 94 -11.40 -7.70 2.48
N PHE A 95 -10.58 -6.66 2.29
CA PHE A 95 -10.24 -5.73 3.36
C PHE A 95 -10.48 -4.29 2.93
N ASP A 96 -11.27 -3.57 3.73
CA ASP A 96 -11.50 -2.16 3.54
C ASP A 96 -10.46 -1.34 4.30
N VAL A 97 -9.51 -0.75 3.55
CA VAL A 97 -8.55 0.20 4.10
C VAL A 97 -9.14 1.60 4.06
N ASN A 98 -9.34 2.20 5.23
CA ASN A 98 -9.68 3.61 5.37
C ASN A 98 -8.59 4.36 6.10
N MET A 99 -7.88 5.24 5.39
CA MET A 99 -6.80 6.05 5.90
C MET A 99 -7.33 7.41 6.36
N THR A 100 -6.83 7.87 7.50
CA THR A 100 -7.13 9.19 8.06
C THR A 100 -5.84 9.93 8.37
N LYS A 101 -5.87 11.26 8.36
CA LYS A 101 -4.68 12.10 8.59
C LYS A 101 -3.95 11.77 9.89
#